data_AF-D8PP83-F1
#
_entry.id   AF-D8PP83-F1
#
_cell.length_a   1.000
_cell.length_b   1.000
_cell.length_c   1.000
_cell.angle_alpha   90.00
_cell.angle_beta   90.00
_cell.angle_gamma   90.00
#
_symmetry.space_group_name_H-M   'P 1'
#
loop_
_entity.id
_entity.type
_entity.pdbx_description
1 polymer ?
#
loop_
_entity_poly.entity_id
_entity_poly.type
_entity_poly.pdbx_seq_one_letter_code
_entity_poly.pdbx_strand_id
1 'polypeptide(L)'
;RSSLRAARPMGRRGYLTPNPEAAEQFVARQKAVEQHAAETTDLWRKVSFYVCIPAMLVCGAYVYKKETDHLAHLEHLRHENDGVLPQPPEYEYLNMRRKPYPWGKNSLFFNPEASI
;
A
#
# COMPACT_ATOMS: atom_id res chain seq x y z
N ARG A 1 48.09 51.51 29.10
CA ARG A 1 47.57 50.33 29.84
C ARG A 1 47.21 49.27 28.80
N SER A 2 48.14 48.38 28.48
CA SER A 2 47.95 47.33 27.47
C SER A 2 47.48 46.05 28.17
N SER A 3 46.26 45.62 27.89
CA SER A 3 45.71 44.37 28.43
C SER A 3 46.00 43.22 27.46
N LEU A 4 47.06 42.47 27.73
CA LEU A 4 47.31 41.19 27.04
C LEU A 4 46.32 40.17 27.59
N ARG A 5 45.27 39.84 26.80
CA ARG A 5 44.42 38.67 27.06
C ARG A 5 45.25 37.42 26.76
N ALA A 6 45.54 36.63 27.79
CA ALA A 6 46.12 35.31 27.62
C ALA A 6 45.18 34.44 26.77
N ALA A 7 45.68 33.95 25.63
CA ALA A 7 44.94 33.03 24.79
C ALA A 7 44.75 31.71 25.56
N ARG A 8 43.49 31.33 25.77
CA ARG A 8 43.12 30.07 26.43
C ARG A 8 43.51 28.92 25.49
N PRO A 9 44.26 27.90 25.94
CA PRO A 9 44.62 26.79 25.07
C PRO A 9 43.34 26.11 24.60
N MET A 10 43.11 26.14 23.29
CA MET A 10 42.00 25.46 22.66
C MET A 10 42.21 23.97 22.92
N GLY A 11 41.38 23.38 23.79
CA GLY A 11 41.49 21.98 24.16
C GLY A 11 41.52 21.13 22.91
N ARG A 12 42.69 20.53 22.63
CA ARG A 12 42.88 19.62 21.50
C ARG A 12 41.90 18.48 21.75
N ARG A 13 40.81 18.45 21.00
CA ARG A 13 39.78 17.40 21.09
C ARG A 13 40.54 16.09 20.89
N GLY A 14 40.69 15.32 21.97
CA GLY A 14 41.48 14.10 21.97
C GLY A 14 40.98 13.23 20.83
N TYR A 15 41.87 12.95 19.87
CA TYR A 15 41.56 12.10 18.75
C TYR A 15 40.99 10.80 19.30
N LEU A 16 39.78 10.42 18.86
CA LEU A 16 39.25 9.09 19.07
C LEU A 16 40.35 8.11 18.66
N THR A 17 40.83 7.29 19.57
CA THR A 17 41.82 6.27 19.25
C THR A 17 41.22 5.36 18.20
N PRO A 18 41.79 5.25 16.99
CA PRO A 18 41.26 4.38 15.96
C PRO A 18 41.28 2.94 16.47
N ASN A 19 40.14 2.26 16.40
CA ASN A 19 40.02 0.84 16.71
C ASN A 19 39.98 0.06 15.38
N PRO A 20 41.12 -0.47 14.90
CA PRO A 20 41.18 -1.18 13.63
C PRO A 20 40.38 -2.48 13.64
N GLU A 21 40.30 -3.18 14.77
CA GLU A 21 39.53 -4.42 14.90
C GLU A 21 38.03 -4.16 14.74
N ALA A 22 37.51 -3.10 15.35
CA ALA A 22 36.11 -2.71 15.20
C ALA A 22 35.80 -2.28 13.76
N ALA A 23 36.75 -1.62 13.08
CA ALA A 23 36.60 -1.25 11.67
C ALA A 23 36.58 -2.49 10.76
N GLU A 24 37.46 -3.47 11.00
CA GLU A 24 37.47 -4.73 10.24
C GLU A 24 36.18 -5.52 10.45
N GLN A 25 35.71 -5.65 11.69
CA GLN A 25 34.43 -6.29 11.99
C GLN A 25 33.25 -5.59 11.31
N PHE A 26 33.26 -4.25 11.25
CA PHE A 26 32.23 -3.49 10.55
C PHE A 26 32.24 -3.78 9.05
N VAL A 27 33.42 -3.78 8.41
CA VAL A 27 33.56 -4.11 6.98
C VAL A 27 33.14 -5.56 6.70
N ALA A 28 33.49 -6.51 7.56
CA ALA A 28 33.07 -7.90 7.45
C ALA A 28 31.55 -8.05 7.55
N ARG A 29 30.91 -7.34 8.50
CA ARG A 29 29.44 -7.33 8.65
C ARG A 29 28.75 -6.72 7.44
N GLN A 30 29.27 -5.63 6.88
CA GLN A 30 28.70 -5.02 5.68
C GLN A 30 28.71 -6.00 4.51
N LYS A 31 29.84 -6.68 4.26
CA LYS A 31 29.93 -7.71 3.21
C LYS A 31 28.94 -8.86 3.42
N ALA A 32 28.80 -9.33 4.67
CA ALA A 32 27.85 -10.38 5.01
C ALA A 32 26.39 -9.95 4.76
N VAL A 33 26.04 -8.70 5.10
CA VAL A 33 24.71 -8.12 4.84
C VAL A 33 24.46 -8.00 3.35
N GLU A 34 25.43 -7.53 2.57
CA GLU A 34 25.33 -7.43 1.12
C GLU A 34 25.09 -8.80 0.46
N GLN A 35 25.83 -9.82 0.88
CA GLN A 35 25.64 -11.19 0.41
C GLN A 35 24.25 -11.74 0.77
N HIS A 36 23.83 -11.58 2.03
CA HIS A 36 22.52 -12.03 2.48
C HIS A 36 21.37 -11.30 1.75
N ALA A 37 21.53 -10.01 1.49
CA ALA A 37 20.56 -9.22 0.74
C ALA A 37 20.44 -9.69 -0.72
N ALA A 38 21.56 -10.04 -1.36
CA ALA A 38 21.56 -10.57 -2.72
C ALA A 38 20.80 -11.91 -2.80
N GLU A 39 21.07 -12.83 -1.88
CA GLU A 39 20.39 -14.13 -1.80
C GLU A 39 18.89 -13.98 -1.51
N THR A 40 18.55 -13.13 -0.53
CA THR A 40 17.15 -12.89 -0.15
C THR A 40 16.37 -12.22 -1.28
N THR A 41 17.00 -11.29 -2.01
CA THR A 41 16.36 -10.64 -3.17
C THR A 41 16.08 -11.65 -4.29
N ASP A 42 17.02 -12.56 -4.57
CA ASP A 42 16.80 -13.60 -5.58
C ASP A 42 15.67 -14.57 -5.17
N LEU A 43 15.62 -14.94 -3.88
CA LEU A 43 14.53 -15.75 -3.33
C LEU A 43 13.16 -15.07 -3.54
N TRP A 44 13.01 -13.81 -3.13
CA TRP A 44 11.74 -13.08 -3.26
C TRP A 44 11.34 -12.83 -4.70
N ARG A 45 12.32 -12.62 -5.59
CA ARG A 45 12.08 -12.54 -7.04
C ARG A 45 11.43 -13.84 -7.53
N LYS A 46 12.01 -15.00 -7.17
CA LYS A 46 11.47 -16.32 -7.54
C LYS A 46 10.07 -16.54 -6.97
N VAL A 47 9.84 -16.24 -5.69
CA VAL A 47 8.50 -16.35 -5.08
C VAL A 47 7.48 -15.49 -5.83
N SER A 48 7.83 -14.26 -6.18
CA SER A 48 6.95 -13.35 -6.91
C SER A 48 6.55 -13.93 -8.28
N PHE A 49 7.51 -14.47 -9.05
CA PHE A 49 7.23 -15.01 -10.38
C PHE A 49 6.57 -16.39 -10.35
N TYR A 50 7.00 -17.29 -9.46
CA TYR A 50 6.56 -18.68 -9.47
C TYR A 50 5.37 -18.97 -8.55
N VAL A 51 5.06 -18.07 -7.61
CA VAL A 51 3.93 -18.24 -6.70
C VAL A 51 2.90 -17.15 -6.95
N CYS A 52 3.27 -15.88 -6.85
CA CYS A 52 2.29 -14.79 -6.92
C CYS A 52 1.64 -14.67 -8.29
N ILE A 53 2.40 -14.77 -9.40
CA ILE A 53 1.80 -14.69 -10.75
C ILE A 53 0.82 -15.84 -11.01
N PRO A 54 1.17 -17.13 -10.81
CA PRO A 54 0.20 -18.20 -10.98
C PRO A 54 -1.03 -18.05 -10.06
N ALA A 55 -0.84 -17.64 -8.81
CA ALA A 55 -1.95 -17.41 -7.89
C ALA A 55 -2.88 -16.29 -8.39
N MET A 56 -2.33 -15.19 -8.90
CA MET A 56 -3.10 -14.11 -9.50
C MET A 56 -3.87 -14.56 -10.75
N LEU A 57 -3.29 -15.42 -11.59
CA LEU A 57 -3.98 -15.95 -12.77
C LEU A 57 -5.18 -16.81 -12.38
N VAL A 58 -5.01 -17.71 -11.39
CA VAL A 58 -6.10 -18.56 -10.89
C VAL A 58 -7.20 -17.72 -10.25
N CYS A 59 -6.83 -16.76 -9.40
CA CYS A 59 -7.78 -15.84 -8.78
C CYS A 59 -8.49 -14.98 -9.82
N GLY A 60 -7.77 -14.47 -10.81
CA GLY A 60 -8.32 -13.69 -11.91
C GLY A 60 -9.35 -14.46 -12.72
N ALA A 61 -9.07 -15.72 -13.06
CA ALA A 61 -10.02 -16.58 -13.74
C ALA A 61 -11.28 -16.87 -12.89
N TYR A 62 -11.12 -17.07 -11.58
CA TYR A 62 -12.24 -17.27 -10.67
C TYR A 62 -13.13 -16.03 -10.56
N VAL A 63 -12.53 -14.86 -10.33
CA VAL A 63 -13.26 -13.58 -10.22
C VAL A 63 -13.94 -13.25 -11.54
N TYR A 64 -13.27 -13.48 -12.68
CA TYR A 64 -13.88 -13.29 -14.00
C TYR A 64 -15.17 -14.10 -14.15
N LYS A 65 -15.15 -15.38 -13.78
CA LYS A 65 -16.35 -16.23 -13.83
C LYS A 65 -17.47 -15.69 -12.93
N LYS A 66 -17.12 -15.26 -11.70
CA LYS A 66 -18.11 -14.69 -10.79
C LYS A 66 -18.71 -13.39 -11.31
N GLU A 67 -17.88 -12.53 -11.90
CA GLU A 67 -18.36 -11.29 -12.51
C GLU A 67 -19.26 -11.57 -13.70
N THR A 68 -18.94 -12.54 -14.56
CA THR A 68 -19.83 -12.94 -15.66
C THR A 68 -21.17 -13.47 -15.15
N ASP A 69 -21.17 -14.25 -14.06
CA ASP A 69 -22.41 -14.72 -13.43
C ASP A 69 -23.24 -13.53 -12.86
N HIS A 70 -22.57 -12.54 -12.28
CA HIS A 70 -23.22 -11.30 -11.79
C HIS A 70 -23.84 -10.50 -12.93
N LEU A 71 -23.13 -10.30 -14.04
CA LEU A 71 -23.65 -9.59 -15.20
C LEU A 71 -24.87 -10.30 -15.81
N ALA A 72 -24.81 -11.62 -15.95
CA ALA A 72 -25.93 -12.42 -16.45
C ALA A 72 -27.15 -12.31 -15.53
N HIS A 73 -26.96 -12.30 -14.21
CA HIS A 73 -28.04 -12.08 -13.26
C HIS A 73 -28.68 -10.69 -13.40
N LEU A 74 -27.87 -9.64 -13.57
CA LEU A 74 -28.37 -8.29 -13.79
C LEU A 74 -29.14 -8.18 -15.11
N GLU A 75 -28.67 -8.81 -16.18
CA GLU A 75 -29.38 -8.87 -17.46
C GLU A 75 -30.73 -9.59 -17.32
N HIS A 76 -30.76 -10.74 -16.63
CA HIS A 76 -32.00 -11.47 -16.34
C HIS A 76 -33.02 -10.59 -15.60
N LEU A 77 -32.58 -9.91 -14.53
CA LEU A 77 -33.44 -9.00 -13.79
C LEU A 77 -33.96 -7.85 -14.66
N ARG A 78 -33.13 -7.28 -15.54
CA ARG A 78 -33.59 -6.26 -16.50
C ARG A 78 -34.65 -6.82 -17.44
N HIS A 79 -34.47 -8.03 -17.97
CA HIS A 79 -35.44 -8.67 -18.85
C HIS A 79 -36.78 -8.95 -18.18
N GLU A 80 -36.77 -9.36 -16.90
CA GLU A 80 -38.00 -9.63 -16.14
C GLU A 80 -38.75 -8.35 -15.71
N ASN A 81 -38.07 -7.20 -15.68
CA ASN A 81 -38.61 -5.93 -15.18
C ASN A 81 -38.66 -4.85 -16.29
N ASP A 82 -39.14 -5.23 -17.49
CA ASP A 82 -39.38 -4.33 -18.64
C ASP A 82 -38.15 -3.49 -19.08
N GLY A 83 -36.95 -4.05 -18.91
CA GLY A 83 -35.68 -3.41 -19.30
C GLY A 83 -35.05 -2.53 -18.22
N VAL A 84 -35.64 -2.45 -17.02
CA VAL A 84 -35.14 -1.64 -15.91
C VAL A 84 -34.73 -2.54 -14.74
N LEU A 85 -33.66 -2.19 -14.03
CA LEU A 85 -33.29 -2.96 -12.82
C LEU A 85 -34.33 -2.73 -11.71
N PRO A 86 -34.79 -3.78 -11.03
CA PRO A 86 -35.75 -3.64 -9.95
C PRO A 86 -35.14 -2.84 -8.81
N GLN A 87 -35.84 -1.79 -8.37
CA GLN A 87 -35.40 -1.00 -7.23
C GLN A 87 -35.69 -1.75 -5.93
N PRO A 88 -34.69 -1.98 -5.05
CA PRO A 88 -34.96 -2.50 -3.72
C PRO A 88 -35.90 -1.56 -2.96
N PRO A 89 -36.75 -2.10 -2.07
CA PRO A 89 -37.66 -1.29 -1.27
C PRO A 89 -36.90 -0.25 -0.44
N GLU A 90 -37.36 1.00 -0.50
CA GLU A 90 -36.81 2.11 0.28
C GLU A 90 -37.17 1.94 1.76
N TYR A 91 -36.23 1.46 2.57
CA TYR A 91 -36.38 1.45 4.02
C TYR A 91 -35.90 2.75 4.64
N GLU A 92 -36.52 3.21 5.73
CA GLU A 92 -36.21 4.49 6.40
C GLU A 92 -34.75 4.62 6.87
N TYR A 93 -34.08 3.49 7.12
CA TYR A 93 -32.68 3.46 7.54
C TYR A 93 -31.70 3.50 6.35
N LEU A 94 -32.16 3.24 5.12
CA LEU A 94 -31.36 3.36 3.91
C LEU A 94 -31.32 4.83 3.46
N ASN A 95 -30.19 5.26 2.91
CA ASN A 95 -29.99 6.61 2.37
C ASN A 95 -30.32 7.77 3.32
N MET A 96 -30.35 7.51 4.63
CA MET A 96 -30.61 8.51 5.64
C MET A 96 -29.53 9.61 5.57
N ARG A 97 -29.97 10.87 5.51
CA ARG A 97 -29.07 12.03 5.58
C ARG A 97 -29.49 13.02 6.64
N ARG A 98 -28.62 13.21 7.64
CA ARG A 98 -28.80 14.23 8.68
C ARG A 98 -28.23 15.59 8.28
N LYS A 99 -27.20 15.62 7.42
CA LYS A 99 -26.56 16.82 6.88
C LYS A 99 -26.26 16.60 5.39
N PRO A 100 -26.34 17.64 4.54
CA PRO A 100 -25.97 17.53 3.14
C PRO A 100 -24.46 17.33 2.97
N TYR A 101 -24.05 16.69 1.88
CA TYR A 101 -22.61 16.63 1.54
C TYR A 101 -22.13 17.98 1.02
N PRO A 102 -20.85 18.34 1.23
CA PRO A 102 -20.32 19.64 0.84
C PRO A 102 -20.07 19.80 -0.67
N TRP A 103 -20.17 18.73 -1.48
CA TRP A 103 -19.94 18.76 -2.93
C TRP A 103 -21.19 18.49 -3.77
N GLY A 104 -22.33 18.12 -3.17
CA GLY A 104 -23.56 17.86 -3.93
C GLY A 104 -24.48 16.82 -3.31
N LYS A 105 -25.49 16.39 -4.08
CA LYS A 105 -26.52 15.46 -3.61
C LYS A 105 -26.05 14.01 -3.53
N ASN A 106 -25.01 13.57 -4.24
CA ASN A 106 -24.68 12.14 -4.31
C ASN A 106 -23.38 11.80 -3.58
N SER A 107 -23.22 10.53 -3.19
CA SER A 107 -21.95 10.02 -2.65
C SER A 107 -20.87 10.01 -3.74
N LEU A 108 -19.60 9.89 -3.37
CA LEU A 108 -18.48 9.94 -4.33
C LEU A 108 -18.51 8.80 -5.36
N PHE A 109 -19.03 7.64 -4.98
CA PHE A 109 -19.17 6.45 -5.84
C PHE A 109 -20.64 6.12 -6.13
N PHE A 110 -21.49 7.14 -6.19
CA PHE A 110 -22.89 6.96 -6.51
C PHE A 110 -23.06 6.50 -7.97
N ASN A 111 -23.70 5.35 -8.16
CA ASN A 111 -24.12 4.86 -9.47
C ASN A 111 -25.65 4.93 -9.55
N PRO A 112 -26.26 5.71 -10.46
CA PRO A 112 -27.73 5.76 -10.62
C PRO A 112 -28.40 4.41 -10.85
N GLU A 113 -27.69 3.41 -11.38
CA GLU A 113 -28.22 2.06 -11.64
C GLU A 113 -28.16 1.12 -10.42
N ALA A 114 -27.31 1.42 -9.43
CA ALA A 114 -27.00 0.49 -8.33
C ALA A 114 -27.04 1.12 -6.93
N SER A 115 -26.92 2.44 -6.85
CA SER A 115 -27.01 3.26 -5.64
C SER A 115 -28.28 4.09 -5.77
N ILE A 116 -29.29 3.74 -4.97
CA ILE A 116 -30.47 4.58 -4.74
C ILE A 116 -30.16 5.44 -3.51
#